data_AF-A0A401JF87-F1
#
_entry.id   AF-A0A401JF87-F1
#
_cell.length_a   1.000
_cell.length_b   1.000
_cell.length_c   1.000
_cell.angle_alpha   90.00
_cell.angle_beta   90.00
_cell.angle_gamma   90.00
#
_symmetry.space_group_name_H-M   'P 1'
#
loop_
_entity.id
_entity.type
_entity.pdbx_description
1 polymer ?
#
loop_
_entity_poly.entity_id
_entity_poly.type
_entity_poly.pdbx_seq_one_letter_code
_entity_poly.pdbx_strand_id
1 'polypeptide(L)'
;MVNQNLIESWLAVMMIPGMTTAQAIRDLNDELGTLYTAQDFGKFRRGSRPIPQPMQDYMLRCAIGYAIGQSGVSIDDDLLDGIVDRLVPPKRR
;
A
#
# COMPACT_ATOMS: atom_id res chain seq x y z
N MET A 1 -11.42 -7.72 -11.39
CA MET A 1 -11.81 -7.77 -9.97
C MET A 1 -10.56 -8.13 -9.15
N VAL A 2 -9.70 -7.15 -8.88
CA VAL A 2 -8.38 -7.32 -8.21
C VAL A 2 -8.34 -6.58 -6.86
N ASN A 3 -9.38 -5.80 -6.55
CA ASN A 3 -9.37 -4.78 -5.51
C ASN A 3 -9.58 -5.31 -4.07
N GLN A 4 -9.91 -6.59 -3.90
CA GLN A 4 -10.15 -7.18 -2.57
C GLN A 4 -8.87 -7.55 -1.80
N ASN A 5 -7.68 -7.47 -2.42
CA ASN A 5 -6.45 -8.04 -1.84
C ASN A 5 -5.30 -7.03 -1.62
N LEU A 6 -5.41 -5.77 -2.04
CA LEU A 6 -4.30 -4.81 -1.90
C LEU A 6 -4.02 -4.45 -0.43
N ILE A 7 -5.06 -4.16 0.34
CA ILE A 7 -4.92 -3.84 1.78
C ILE A 7 -4.38 -5.04 2.56
N GLU A 8 -4.87 -6.24 2.28
CA GLU A 8 -4.40 -7.45 2.96
C GLU A 8 -2.95 -7.80 2.57
N SER A 9 -2.59 -7.64 1.30
CA SER A 9 -1.20 -7.81 0.84
C SER A 9 -0.26 -6.77 1.47
N TRP A 10 -0.68 -5.51 1.52
CA TRP A 10 0.07 -4.45 2.18
C TRP A 10 0.24 -4.73 3.68
N LEU A 11 -0.81 -5.14 4.38
CA LEU A 11 -0.71 -5.52 5.79
C LEU A 11 0.22 -6.71 5.97
N ALA A 12 0.15 -7.75 5.13
CA ALA A 12 1.06 -8.89 5.22
C ALA A 12 2.54 -8.49 5.06
N VAL A 13 2.81 -7.45 4.27
CA VAL A 13 4.15 -6.91 4.05
C VAL A 13 4.61 -6.02 5.21
N MET A 14 3.74 -5.13 5.69
CA MET A 14 4.08 -4.20 6.76
C MET A 14 4.18 -4.88 8.13
N MET A 15 3.43 -5.95 8.35
CA MET A 15 3.34 -6.64 9.64
C MET A 15 4.58 -7.50 9.93
N ILE A 16 5.75 -6.87 10.08
CA ILE A 16 6.93 -7.48 10.70
C ILE A 16 6.61 -7.87 12.15
N PRO A 17 7.32 -8.87 12.74
CA PRO A 17 7.06 -9.30 14.10
C PRO A 17 7.04 -8.13 15.10
N GLY A 18 5.92 -7.93 15.78
CA GLY A 18 5.71 -6.85 16.76
C GLY A 18 5.00 -5.60 16.22
N MET A 19 4.75 -5.49 14.92
CA MET A 19 3.95 -4.40 14.35
C MET A 19 2.46 -4.73 14.40
N THR A 20 1.64 -3.72 14.74
CA THR A 20 0.18 -3.83 14.78
C THR A 20 -0.44 -3.13 13.57
N THR A 21 -1.65 -3.53 13.19
CA THR A 21 -2.43 -2.86 12.13
C THR A 21 -2.60 -1.36 12.40
N ALA A 22 -2.77 -0.97 13.67
CA ALA A 22 -2.90 0.44 14.05
C ALA A 22 -1.62 1.25 13.82
N GLN A 23 -0.44 0.64 13.99
CA GLN A 23 0.84 1.26 13.65
C GLN A 23 1.00 1.38 12.14
N ALA A 24 0.71 0.33 11.37
CA ALA A 24 0.79 0.40 9.91
C ALA A 24 -0.13 1.48 9.32
N ILE A 25 -1.35 1.64 9.86
CA ILE A 25 -2.26 2.73 9.47
C ILE A 25 -1.70 4.11 9.85
N ARG A 26 -1.04 4.22 11.01
CA ARG A 26 -0.41 5.47 11.44
C ARG A 26 0.72 5.86 10.49
N ASP A 27 1.62 4.94 10.18
CA ASP A 27 2.76 5.20 9.30
C ASP A 27 2.29 5.60 7.90
N LEU A 28 1.24 4.95 7.38
CA LEU A 28 0.61 5.34 6.12
C LEU A 28 0.03 6.76 6.18
N ASN A 29 -0.64 7.11 7.27
CA ASN A 29 -1.20 8.44 7.45
C ASN A 29 -0.12 9.52 7.55
N ASP A 30 0.98 9.21 8.24
CA ASP A 30 2.12 10.12 8.37
C ASP A 30 2.81 10.33 7.01
N GLU A 31 3.01 9.27 6.23
CA GLU A 31 3.59 9.34 4.88
C GLU A 31 2.71 10.14 3.91
N LEU A 32 1.40 9.88 3.90
CA LEU A 32 0.48 10.46 2.92
C LEU A 32 -0.15 11.78 3.40
N GLY A 33 0.16 12.25 4.61
CA GLY A 33 -0.47 13.42 5.22
C GLY A 33 -1.99 13.25 5.37
N THR A 34 -2.46 12.03 5.69
CA THR A 34 -3.89 11.69 5.81
C THR A 34 -4.31 11.38 7.25
N LEU A 35 -5.61 11.22 7.48
CA LEU A 35 -6.17 10.90 8.80
C LEU A 35 -7.18 9.74 8.72
N TYR A 36 -6.86 8.71 7.94
CA TYR A 36 -7.73 7.55 7.79
C TYR A 36 -7.84 6.75 9.09
N THR A 37 -9.07 6.35 9.41
CA THR A 37 -9.37 5.54 10.59
C THR A 37 -9.47 4.05 10.24
N ALA A 38 -9.45 3.18 11.25
CA ALA A 38 -9.75 1.76 11.05
C ALA A 38 -11.12 1.51 10.39
N GLN A 39 -12.10 2.40 10.61
CA GLN A 39 -13.39 2.33 9.96
C GLN A 39 -13.30 2.62 8.46
N ASP A 40 -12.48 3.59 8.05
CA ASP A 40 -12.23 3.89 6.63
C ASP A 40 -11.59 2.70 5.92
N PHE A 41 -10.58 2.09 6.54
CA PHE A 41 -9.98 0.85 6.05
C PHE A 41 -10.99 -0.29 5.94
N GLY A 42 -11.91 -0.40 6.90
CA GLY A 42 -13.02 -1.35 6.82
C GLY A 42 -13.94 -1.12 5.61
N LYS A 43 -14.19 0.15 5.24
CA LYS A 43 -14.97 0.51 4.03
C LYS A 43 -14.20 0.20 2.75
N PHE A 44 -12.91 0.51 2.72
CA PHE A 44 -12.03 0.20 1.60
C PHE A 44 -11.94 -1.32 1.34
N ARG A 45 -11.68 -2.10 2.40
CA ARG A 45 -11.53 -3.55 2.31
C ARG A 45 -12.78 -4.26 1.79
N ARG A 46 -13.96 -3.79 2.20
CA ARG A 46 -15.24 -4.35 1.72
C ARG A 46 -15.66 -3.83 0.34
N GLY A 47 -14.86 -2.96 -0.29
CA GLY A 47 -15.22 -2.32 -1.56
C GLY A 47 -16.38 -1.34 -1.45
N SER A 48 -16.80 -0.97 -0.23
CA SER A 48 -17.88 0.01 0.00
C SER A 48 -17.45 1.43 -0.31
N ARG A 49 -16.14 1.69 -0.36
CA ARG A 49 -15.54 2.95 -0.81
C ARG A 49 -14.27 2.60 -1.63
N PRO A 50 -14.03 3.27 -2.77
CA PRO A 50 -12.78 3.06 -3.50
C PRO A 50 -11.57 3.52 -2.66
N ILE A 51 -10.46 2.80 -2.80
CA ILE A 51 -9.17 3.20 -2.20
C ILE A 51 -8.68 4.45 -2.95
N PRO A 52 -8.33 5.55 -2.27
CA PRO A 52 -7.74 6.73 -2.89
C PRO A 52 -6.44 6.41 -3.64
N GLN A 53 -6.19 7.07 -4.79
CA GLN A 53 -5.04 6.75 -5.63
C GLN A 53 -3.68 6.83 -4.90
N PRO A 54 -3.36 7.89 -4.14
CA PRO A 54 -2.08 7.97 -3.42
C PRO A 54 -1.87 6.82 -2.43
N MET A 55 -2.97 6.33 -1.85
CA MET A 55 -2.96 5.18 -0.95
C MET A 55 -2.72 3.87 -1.69
N GLN A 56 -3.28 3.70 -2.90
CA GLN A 56 -2.98 2.53 -3.74
C GLN A 56 -1.50 2.52 -4.14
N ASP A 57 -0.98 3.67 -4.56
CA ASP A 57 0.40 3.83 -5.04
C ASP A 57 1.38 3.47 -3.91
N TYR A 58 1.16 4.01 -2.70
CA TYR A 58 1.96 3.68 -1.53
C TYR A 58 1.91 2.19 -1.16
N MET A 59 0.70 1.60 -1.12
CA MET A 59 0.55 0.17 -0.79
C MET A 59 1.27 -0.73 -1.80
N LEU A 60 1.21 -0.39 -3.08
CA LEU A 60 1.93 -1.09 -4.14
C LEU A 60 3.43 -0.94 -3.99
N ARG A 61 3.93 0.27 -3.69
CA ARG A 61 5.34 0.55 -3.42
C ARG A 61 5.88 -0.35 -2.31
N CYS A 62 5.21 -0.41 -1.16
CA CYS A 62 5.59 -1.28 -0.05
C CYS A 62 5.61 -2.75 -0.48
N ALA A 63 4.55 -3.22 -1.16
CA ALA A 63 4.43 -4.62 -1.53
C ALA A 63 5.51 -5.08 -2.52
N ILE A 64 5.80 -4.25 -3.52
CA ILE A 64 6.84 -4.52 -4.52
C ILE A 64 8.23 -4.46 -3.88
N GLY A 65 8.51 -3.42 -3.09
CA GLY A 65 9.78 -3.28 -2.38
C GLY A 65 10.08 -4.49 -1.49
N TYR A 66 9.07 -4.97 -0.76
CA TYR A 66 9.19 -6.19 0.03
C TYR A 66 9.46 -7.43 -0.81
N ALA A 67 8.69 -7.67 -1.88
CA ALA A 67 8.87 -8.84 -2.74
C ALA A 67 10.26 -8.88 -3.40
N ILE A 68 10.78 -7.72 -3.82
CA ILE A 68 12.12 -7.58 -4.38
C ILE A 68 13.19 -7.86 -3.31
N GLY A 69 13.02 -7.29 -2.11
CA GLY A 69 13.91 -7.54 -0.97
C GLY A 69 13.97 -9.02 -0.57
N GLN A 70 12.84 -9.73 -0.59
CA GLN A 70 12.79 -11.19 -0.36
C GLN A 70 13.53 -12.00 -1.42
N SER A 71 13.75 -11.43 -2.61
CA SER A 71 14.53 -12.06 -3.68
C SER A 71 16.04 -11.83 -3.53
N GLY A 72 16.49 -11.14 -2.47
CA GLY A 72 17.90 -10.82 -2.23
C GLY A 72 18.44 -9.68 -3.12
N VAL A 73 17.55 -8.95 -3.79
CA VAL A 73 17.90 -7.82 -4.66
C VAL A 73 17.54 -6.53 -3.93
N SER A 74 18.43 -5.54 -4.01
CA SER A 74 18.14 -4.17 -3.59
C SER A 74 17.97 -3.30 -4.83
N ILE A 75 16.93 -2.47 -4.84
CA ILE A 75 16.71 -1.45 -5.86
C ILE A 75 16.59 -0.09 -5.17
N ASP A 76 16.94 0.97 -5.88
CA ASP A 76 16.71 2.34 -5.40
C ASP A 76 15.23 2.73 -5.49
N ASP A 77 14.90 3.80 -4.77
CA ASP A 77 13.54 4.32 -4.66
C ASP A 77 12.99 4.83 -6.01
N ASP A 78 13.84 5.42 -6.85
CA ASP A 78 13.44 5.96 -8.16
C ASP A 78 13.00 4.84 -9.12
N LEU A 79 13.74 3.72 -9.14
CA LEU A 79 13.37 2.55 -9.93
C LEU A 79 12.09 1.91 -9.38
N LEU A 80 11.94 1.84 -8.06
CA LEU A 80 10.73 1.30 -7.42
C LEU A 80 9.50 2.13 -7.79
N ASP A 81 9.59 3.46 -7.72
CA ASP A 81 8.51 4.37 -8.13
C ASP A 81 8.15 4.21 -9.60
N GLY A 82 9.15 4.09 -10.47
CA GLY A 82 8.91 3.81 -11.89
C GLY A 82 8.21 2.47 -12.14
N ILE A 83 8.41 1.45 -11.30
CA ILE A 83 7.67 0.17 -11.41
C ILE A 83 6.23 0.35 -10.95
N VAL A 84 6.01 1.04 -9.82
CA VAL A 84 4.67 1.35 -9.29
C VAL A 84 3.83 2.09 -10.33
N ASP A 85 4.38 3.16 -10.92
CA ASP A 85 3.72 3.97 -11.94
C ASP A 85 3.25 3.16 -13.16
N ARG A 86 3.96 2.08 -13.51
CA ARG A 86 3.60 1.20 -14.65
C ARG A 86 2.51 0.20 -14.32
N LEU A 87 2.33 -0.14 -13.04
CA LEU A 87 1.36 -1.12 -12.57
C LEU A 87 0.02 -0.49 -12.18
N VAL A 88 0.04 0.80 -11.85
CA VAL A 88 -1.15 1.57 -11.52
C VAL A 88 -1.89 1.97 -12.81
N PRO A 89 -3.22 1.80 -12.90
CA PRO A 89 -4.00 2.29 -14.02
C PRO A 89 -3.77 3.80 -14.22
N PRO A 90 -3.62 4.30 -15.47
CA PRO A 90 -3.38 5.71 -15.71
C PRO A 90 -4.47 6.57 -15.04
N LYS A 91 -4.05 7.65 -14.37
CA LYS A 91 -4.95 8.59 -13.68
C LYS A 91 -6.10 8.96 -14.62
N ARG A 92 -7.32 8.56 -14.26
CA ARG A 92 -8.52 8.95 -15.01
C ARG A 92 -8.66 10.46 -14.87
N ARG A 93 -8.56 11.18 -15.99
CA ARG A 93 -8.81 12.62 -16.09
C ARG A 93 -10.27 12.94 -15.76
#